data_AF-A0A968QLD1-F1
#
_entry.id   AF-A0A968QLD1-F1
#
_cell.length_a   1.000
_cell.length_b   1.000
_cell.length_c   1.000
_cell.angle_alpha   90.00
_cell.angle_beta   90.00
_cell.angle_gamma   90.00
#
_symmetry.space_group_name_H-M   'P 1'
#
loop_
_entity.id
_entity.type
_entity.pdbx_description
1 polymer ?
#
loop_
_entity_poly.entity_id
_entity_poly.type
_entity_poly.pdbx_seq_one_letter_code
_entity_poly.pdbx_strand_id
1 'polypeptide(L)' 'MKLSLPLKLTTMLTVAVSAIAPFQAATATEFDEFAVDQSKFVAVAVPFNFRQYKLAIIEQVPGQQACWQESGN' A
#
# COMPACT_ATOMS: atom_id res chain seq x y z
N MET A 1 4.80 -40.70 20.19
CA MET A 1 4.23 -41.03 18.86
C MET A 1 5.38 -41.41 17.92
N LYS A 2 5.36 -42.61 17.32
CA LYS A 2 6.34 -42.99 16.29
C LYS A 2 5.87 -42.37 14.96
N LEU A 3 6.57 -41.34 14.49
CA LEU A 3 6.29 -40.75 13.18
C LEU A 3 6.55 -41.79 12.08
N SER A 4 5.58 -41.93 11.16
CA SER A 4 5.70 -42.80 10.00
C SER A 4 6.80 -42.30 9.05
N LEU A 5 7.49 -43.24 8.40
CA LEU A 5 8.55 -42.96 7.43
C LEU A 5 8.16 -41.90 6.37
N PRO A 6 6.96 -41.92 5.75
CA PRO A 6 6.58 -40.89 4.79
C PRO A 6 6.54 -39.50 5.44
N LEU A 7 6.01 -39.37 6.65
CA LEU A 7 5.88 -38.08 7.34
C LEU A 7 7.24 -37.46 7.68
N LYS A 8 8.26 -38.29 7.96
CA LYS A 8 9.65 -37.82 8.15
C LYS A 8 10.28 -37.32 6.86
N LEU A 9 9.97 -37.97 5.74
CA LEU A 9 10.49 -37.58 4.44
C LEU A 9 9.88 -36.24 3.99
N THR A 10 8.57 -36.06 4.19
CA THR A 10 7.89 -34.81 3.86
C THR A 10 8.42 -33.63 4.68
N THR A 11 8.66 -33.81 5.98
CA THR A 11 9.22 -32.74 6.82
C THR A 11 10.65 -32.39 6.47
N MET A 12 11.47 -33.36 6.07
CA MET A 12 12.84 -33.09 5.62
C MET A 12 12.87 -32.32 4.29
N LEU A 13 11.97 -32.69 3.37
CA LEU A 13 11.86 -32.04 2.06
C LEU A 13 11.37 -30.58 2.18
N THR A 14 10.36 -30.31 3.01
CA THR A 14 9.86 -28.94 3.21
C THR A 14 10.91 -28.03 3.85
N VAL A 15 11.68 -28.53 4.80
CA VAL A 15 12.80 -27.77 5.41
C VAL A 15 13.88 -27.49 4.36
N ALA A 16 14.29 -28.50 3.58
CA ALA A 16 15.29 -28.32 2.52
C ALA A 16 14.84 -27.30 1.46
N VAL A 17 13.57 -27.34 1.04
CA VAL A 17 13.02 -26.37 0.05
C VAL A 17 12.93 -24.96 0.65
N SER A 18 12.57 -24.82 1.93
CA SER A 18 12.54 -23.50 2.59
C SER A 18 13.92 -22.85 2.72
N ALA A 19 14.99 -23.64 2.75
CA ALA A 19 16.37 -23.13 2.80
C ALA A 19 16.87 -22.62 1.43
N ILE A 20 16.26 -23.08 0.32
CA ILE A 20 16.62 -22.70 -1.05
C ILE A 20 15.59 -21.70 -1.62
N ALA A 21 14.48 -21.49 -0.92
CA ALA A 21 13.49 -20.49 -1.29
C ALA A 21 14.20 -19.12 -1.39
N PRO A 22 14.09 -18.42 -2.53
CA PRO A 22 14.74 -17.13 -2.68
C PRO A 22 14.07 -16.16 -1.71
N PHE A 23 14.78 -15.82 -0.63
CA PHE A 23 14.53 -14.62 0.14
C PHE A 23 14.90 -13.43 -0.74
N GLN A 24 14.04 -13.10 -1.71
CA GLN A 24 14.18 -11.86 -2.43
C GLN A 24 14.07 -10.74 -1.40
N ALA A 25 15.14 -9.97 -1.24
CA ALA A 25 15.13 -8.79 -0.40
C ALA A 25 13.99 -7.88 -0.89
N ALA A 26 13.11 -7.49 0.02
CA ALA A 26 12.10 -6.49 -0.30
C ALA A 26 12.84 -5.20 -0.67
N THR A 27 12.64 -4.72 -1.90
CA THR A 27 13.16 -3.42 -2.32
C THR A 27 12.25 -2.34 -1.73
N ALA A 28 12.70 -1.73 -0.64
CA ALA A 28 12.08 -0.52 -0.13
C ALA A 28 12.54 0.67 -0.99
N THR A 29 11.59 1.52 -1.39
CA THR A 29 11.89 2.83 -1.97
C THR A 29 11.71 3.87 -0.87
N GLU A 30 12.62 4.82 -0.77
CA GLU A 30 12.43 5.95 0.13
C GLU A 30 11.42 6.90 -0.48
N PHE A 31 10.30 7.08 0.22
CA PHE A 31 9.34 8.14 -0.08
C PHE A 31 9.78 9.35 0.73
N ASP A 32 10.18 10.42 0.04
CA ASP A 32 10.51 11.67 0.69
C ASP A 32 9.37 12.68 0.49
N GLU A 33 9.13 13.50 1.50
CA GLU A 33 8.20 14.61 1.40
C GLU A 33 8.92 15.79 0.75
N PHE A 34 8.36 16.30 -0.34
CA PHE A 34 8.90 17.50 -0.99
C PHE A 34 7.87 18.62 -0.93
N ALA A 35 8.36 19.84 -0.71
CA ALA A 35 7.51 21.01 -0.70
C ALA A 35 6.87 21.21 -2.09
N VAL A 36 5.54 21.31 -2.10
CA VAL A 36 4.75 21.63 -3.30
C VAL A 36 4.22 23.05 -3.23
N ASP A 37 4.00 23.66 -4.39
CA ASP A 37 3.25 24.92 -4.50
C ASP A 37 1.77 24.65 -4.18
N GLN A 38 1.35 25.04 -2.98
CA GLN A 38 0.00 24.80 -2.46
C GLN A 38 -1.10 25.42 -3.33
N SER A 39 -0.78 26.43 -4.16
CA SER A 39 -1.77 27.02 -5.09
C SER A 39 -2.16 26.07 -6.23
N LYS A 40 -1.34 25.04 -6.48
CA LYS A 40 -1.56 24.04 -7.52
C LYS A 40 -2.19 22.76 -7.01
N PHE A 41 -2.50 22.65 -5.73
CA PHE A 41 -3.09 21.44 -5.17
C PHE A 41 -4.29 21.78 -4.29
N VAL A 42 -5.22 20.84 -4.18
CA VAL A 42 -6.31 20.92 -3.20
C VAL A 42 -6.40 19.63 -2.41
N ALA A 43 -6.63 19.79 -1.10
CA ALA A 43 -6.86 18.71 -0.17
C ALA A 43 -8.38 18.52 0.01
N VAL A 44 -8.90 17.33 -0.34
CA VAL A 44 -10.33 17.01 -0.24
C VAL A 44 -10.53 15.80 0.66
N ALA A 45 -11.46 15.89 1.61
CA ALA A 45 -11.89 14.76 2.43
C ALA A 45 -12.91 13.92 1.65
N VAL A 46 -12.53 12.71 1.24
CA VAL A 46 -13.41 11.81 0.46
C VAL A 46 -13.97 10.73 1.38
N PRO A 47 -15.30 10.58 1.49
CA PRO A 47 -15.89 9.47 2.24
C PRO A 47 -15.42 8.12 1.67
N PHE A 48 -15.00 7.20 2.54
CA PHE A 48 -14.68 5.83 2.12
C PHE A 48 -15.39 4.76 2.96
N ASN A 49 -16.02 5.14 4.08
CA ASN A 49 -16.84 4.26 4.90
C ASN A 49 -17.75 5.07 5.84
N PHE A 50 -18.53 4.39 6.69
CA PHE A 50 -19.39 5.04 7.70
C PHE A 50 -18.59 5.94 8.64
N ARG A 51 -18.77 7.26 8.49
CA ARG A 51 -18.06 8.30 9.25
C ARG A 51 -16.53 8.24 9.12
N GLN A 52 -16.02 7.69 8.02
CA GLN A 52 -14.58 7.64 7.74
C GLN A 52 -14.26 8.33 6.41
N TYR A 53 -13.18 9.10 6.41
CA TYR A 53 -12.73 9.90 5.28
C TYR A 53 -11.26 9.63 4.98
N LYS A 54 -10.91 9.60 3.70
CA LYS A 54 -9.54 9.56 3.22
C LYS A 54 -9.18 10.92 2.64
N LEU A 55 -7.93 11.33 2.81
CA LEU A 55 -7.41 12.55 2.22
C LEU A 55 -7.08 12.29 0.74
N ALA A 56 -7.68 13.06 -0.17
CA ALA A 56 -7.28 13.12 -1.56
C ALA A 56 -6.54 14.44 -1.81
N ILE A 57 -5.32 14.35 -2.35
CA ILE A 57 -4.55 15.51 -2.82
C ILE A 57 -4.69 15.53 -4.34
N ILE A 58 -5.31 16.59 -4.87
CA ILE A 58 -5.64 16.72 -6.29
C ILE A 58 -4.82 17.87 -6.86
N GLU A 59 -4.05 17.60 -7.92
CA GLU A 59 -3.35 18.66 -8.68
C GLU A 59 -4.34 19.45 -9.53
N GLN A 60 -4.28 20.77 -9.44
CA GLN A 60 -5.05 21.70 -10.24
C GLN A 60 -4.28 22.01 -11.53
N VAL A 61 -4.94 21.82 -12.67
CA VAL A 61 -4.40 22.27 -13.96
C VAL A 61 -4.71 23.77 -14.10
N PRO A 62 -3.69 24.65 -14.24
CA PRO A 62 -3.92 26.09 -14.33
C PRO A 62 -4.89 26.46 -15.46
N GLY A 63 -5.86 27.32 -15.16
CA GLY A 63 -6.86 27.79 -16.12
C GLY A 63 -8.01 26.82 -16.40
N GLN A 64 -8.07 25.66 -15.73
CA GLN A 64 -9.19 24.72 -15.83
C GLN A 64 -10.18 24.93 -14.67
N GLN A 65 -11.46 24.68 -14.93
CA GLN A 65 -12.50 24.74 -13.90
C GLN A 65 -12.35 23.56 -12.93
N ALA A 66 -12.64 23.78 -11.65
CA ALA A 66 -12.64 22.71 -10.67
C ALA A 66 -13.72 21.66 -11.01
N CYS A 67 -13.31 20.41 -11.15
CA CYS A 67 -14.23 19.28 -11.39
C CYS A 67 -14.88 18.76 -10.08
N TRP A 68 -14.77 19.51 -8.99
CA TRP A 68 -15.25 19.13 -7.66
C TRP A 68 -15.97 20.32 -7.01
N GLN A 69 -16.80 20.02 -6.01
CA GLN A 69 -17.50 21.01 -5.22
C GLN A 69 -17.51 20.56 -3.75
N GLU A 70 -17.18 21.47 -2.84
CA GLU A 70 -17.36 21.24 -1.40
C GLU A 70 -18.85 21.35 -1.03
N SER A 71 -19.33 20.40 -0.23
CA SER A 71 -20.69 20.41 0.31
C SER A 71 -20.62 20.20 1.81
N GLY A 72 -20.98 21.23 2.56
CA GLY A 72 -20.93 21.30 4.02
C GLY A 72 -21.53 22.64 4.48
N ASN A 73 -21.97 22.70 5.73
CA ASN A 73 -22.56 23.88 6.37
C ASN A 73 -21.75 24.23 7.61
#